data_AF-A0AAD4BTG3-F1
#
_entry.id   AF-A0AAD4BTG3-F1
#
_cell.length_a   1.000
_cell.length_b   1.000
_cell.length_c   1.000
_cell.angle_alpha   90.00
_cell.angle_beta   90.00
_cell.angle_gamma   90.00
#
_symmetry.space_group_name_H-M   'P 1'
#
loop_
_entity.id
_entity.type
_entity.pdbx_description
1 polymer ?
#
loop_
_entity_poly.entity_id
_entity_poly.type
_entity_poly.pdbx_seq_one_letter_code
_entity_poly.pdbx_strand_id
1 'polypeptide(L)'
;MTPPGVQECQTGSLLIGDAASDVLADDVRFVNLEPTKIDSGQLWRVSFVYCLVQWASRHDCLVRPPCSHVDELWLQLIEGDDSEHDIWLWAEGDEAWIRENATCSTKLRLEEEKWNSARQALLRRLERARRASCPVSKNIASRNARIRAATPAQRLAAMAWLIHTSKHGEELDYRCGWSSRSKFSLGELIRTWREEMLSLFRALPSFPEQPEAWKRFVEGREGMGCTCMDSQLLCESVPDWFRMAMWLQDTNLDVDYLDPYQCEPCKDRALVAYDMVYCADHFWDAPPVPMLLVFSLDALGFLDDSNQPTMLPFAVAMVSKSLLPGARSSVDAKLRNFYDKGDRDVELSPWINSHPGIGRKYLERYACYFGSPADRTARDFLDDFLDVLPKAFAHEAPNMVVLIGTLAWILGSRFLDQAFIAQSWHDYWEQVLNGDFMEGFYMQMPTQTTRTLRNELKRTNSIAQDSCCGSELEWDDDLWTNYAAIMEFVKSRIPDPQFKGCPKCHVVYLRVMDNPIPSS
;
A
#
# COMPACT_ATOMS: atom_id res chain seq x y z
N MET A 1 17.25 72.91 29.80
CA MET A 1 17.09 72.28 28.48
C MET A 1 18.42 71.68 28.07
N THR A 2 18.59 70.39 28.38
CA THR A 2 19.60 69.47 27.84
C THR A 2 19.12 68.07 28.25
N PRO A 3 18.99 67.09 27.33
CA PRO A 3 18.42 65.79 27.65
C PRO A 3 19.46 64.85 28.28
N PRO A 4 19.04 63.91 29.14
CA PRO A 4 19.93 62.90 29.70
C PRO A 4 20.08 61.69 28.78
N GLY A 5 21.33 61.26 28.60
CA GLY A 5 21.78 59.90 28.89
C GLY A 5 21.30 58.78 27.99
N VAL A 6 22.16 58.39 27.05
CA VAL A 6 22.19 57.08 26.38
C VAL A 6 22.30 55.97 27.43
N GLN A 7 21.38 55.02 27.41
CA GLN A 7 21.42 53.81 28.25
C GLN A 7 21.93 52.65 27.39
N GLU A 8 23.12 52.16 27.74
CA GLU A 8 23.74 50.96 27.16
C GLU A 8 22.82 49.75 27.37
N CYS A 9 22.41 49.09 26.27
CA CYS A 9 21.79 47.78 26.32
C CYS A 9 22.85 46.76 26.79
N GLN A 10 22.77 46.41 28.07
CA GLN A 10 23.47 45.27 28.63
C GLN A 10 22.98 43.99 27.93
N THR A 11 23.93 43.26 27.35
CA THR A 11 23.82 41.88 26.90
C THR A 11 23.47 41.00 28.10
N GLY A 12 22.19 40.70 28.25
CA GLY A 12 21.68 39.74 29.23
C GLY A 12 22.14 38.33 28.86
N SER A 13 23.16 37.85 29.57
CA SER A 13 23.49 36.44 29.71
C SER A 13 22.27 35.72 30.29
N LEU A 14 21.59 34.93 29.45
CA LEU A 14 20.45 34.11 29.84
C LEU A 14 20.99 32.79 30.40
N LEU A 15 21.01 32.70 31.73
CA LEU A 15 21.24 31.47 32.47
C LEU A 15 20.16 30.44 32.06
N ILE A 16 20.61 29.38 31.42
CA ILE A 16 19.84 28.19 31.08
C ILE A 16 19.49 27.48 32.39
N GLY A 17 18.22 27.53 32.77
CA GLY A 17 17.68 26.70 33.86
C GLY A 17 17.39 25.30 33.35
N ASP A 18 17.80 24.29 34.12
CA ASP A 18 17.68 22.85 33.89
C ASP A 18 16.24 22.35 33.72
N ALA A 19 15.68 22.56 32.54
CA ALA A 19 14.77 21.60 31.91
C ALA A 19 15.52 21.08 30.67
N ALA A 20 15.84 19.79 30.65
CA ALA A 20 16.59 19.14 29.58
C ALA A 20 16.10 19.62 28.21
N SER A 21 16.95 20.37 27.51
CA SER A 21 16.64 20.92 26.19
C SER A 21 16.41 19.77 25.21
N ASP A 22 15.15 19.54 24.82
CA ASP A 22 14.75 18.60 23.74
C ASP A 22 15.23 19.03 22.34
N VAL A 23 16.11 20.04 22.28
CA VAL A 23 16.71 20.60 21.07
C VAL A 23 18.21 20.27 21.08
N LEU A 24 18.64 19.48 20.10
CA LEU A 24 20.05 19.11 19.90
C LEU A 24 20.80 20.18 19.10
N ALA A 25 22.12 20.25 19.25
CA ALA A 25 22.97 21.14 18.46
C ALA A 25 22.86 20.84 16.96
N ASP A 26 22.72 19.56 16.60
CA ASP A 26 22.48 19.12 15.23
C ASP A 26 21.11 19.59 14.69
N ASP A 27 20.07 19.71 15.53
CA ASP A 27 18.78 20.30 15.14
C ASP A 27 18.96 21.76 14.71
N VAL A 28 19.61 22.53 15.57
CA VAL A 28 19.86 23.95 15.34
C VAL A 28 20.78 24.16 14.14
N ARG A 29 21.79 23.30 13.97
CA ARG A 29 22.69 23.35 12.83
C ARG A 29 21.93 23.13 11.52
N PHE A 30 21.10 22.08 11.45
CA PHE A 30 20.37 21.75 10.22
C PHE A 30 19.41 22.85 9.79
N VAL A 31 18.61 23.40 10.71
CA VAL A 31 17.65 24.46 10.35
C VAL A 31 18.30 25.75 9.87
N ASN A 32 19.56 25.99 10.27
CA ASN A 32 20.33 27.18 9.89
C ASN A 32 21.22 26.98 8.64
N LEU A 33 21.25 25.77 8.05
CA LEU A 33 21.95 25.56 6.79
C LEU A 33 21.24 26.29 5.65
N GLU A 34 22.02 27.02 4.84
CA GLU A 34 21.54 27.54 3.55
C GLU A 34 21.17 26.34 2.65
N PRO A 35 20.04 26.39 1.91
CA PRO A 35 19.61 25.28 1.05
C PRO A 35 20.69 24.79 0.09
N THR A 36 21.48 25.72 -0.48
CA THR A 36 22.57 25.46 -1.42
C THR A 36 23.79 24.77 -0.80
N LYS A 37 23.85 24.68 0.54
CA LYS A 37 24.94 24.06 1.30
C LYS A 37 24.55 22.71 1.90
N ILE A 38 23.31 22.26 1.70
CA ILE A 38 22.84 20.96 2.17
C ILE A 38 23.39 19.88 1.22
N ASP A 39 24.36 19.12 1.71
CA ASP A 39 24.84 17.90 1.04
C ASP A 39 24.14 16.67 1.63
N SER A 40 23.81 15.71 0.77
CA SER A 40 23.32 14.37 1.07
C SER A 40 24.10 13.64 2.19
N GLY A 41 25.38 13.98 2.40
CA GLY A 41 26.21 13.39 3.46
C GLY A 41 26.04 14.01 4.86
N GLN A 42 25.23 15.06 5.03
CA GLN A 42 25.19 15.87 6.25
C GLN A 42 23.99 15.62 7.17
N LEU A 43 22.99 14.80 6.79
CA LEU A 43 21.68 14.77 7.48
C LEU A 43 21.09 13.37 7.62
N TRP A 44 21.84 12.51 8.29
CA TRP A 44 21.55 11.07 8.38
C TRP A 44 20.27 10.75 9.15
N ARG A 45 19.86 11.58 10.10
CA ARG A 45 18.71 11.29 10.97
C ARG A 45 17.36 11.41 10.26
N VAL A 46 17.14 12.47 9.49
CA VAL A 46 15.87 12.68 8.77
C VAL A 46 15.76 11.66 7.64
N SER A 47 16.88 11.30 7.00
CA SER A 47 16.96 10.18 6.07
C SER A 47 16.69 8.85 6.72
N PHE A 48 17.20 8.63 7.94
CA PHE A 48 16.98 7.40 8.69
C PHE A 48 15.50 7.21 8.99
N VAL A 49 14.81 8.24 9.51
CA VAL A 49 13.36 8.18 9.72
C VAL A 49 12.63 7.94 8.40
N TYR A 50 13.03 8.63 7.32
CA TYR A 50 12.41 8.44 6.01
C TYR A 50 12.56 7.00 5.51
N CYS A 51 13.77 6.46 5.56
CA CYS A 51 14.11 5.12 5.14
C CYS A 51 13.34 4.07 5.94
N LEU A 52 13.19 4.27 7.25
CA LEU A 52 12.40 3.38 8.08
C LEU A 52 10.90 3.47 7.77
N VAL A 53 10.34 4.66 7.60
CA VAL A 53 8.94 4.82 7.21
C VAL A 53 8.67 4.18 5.83
N GLN A 54 9.62 4.28 4.90
CA GLN A 54 9.55 3.56 3.64
C GLN A 54 9.65 2.05 3.83
N TRP A 55 10.61 1.52 4.58
CA TRP A 55 10.77 0.06 4.70
C TRP A 55 9.68 -0.58 5.57
N ALA A 56 9.17 0.16 6.55
CA ALA A 56 8.01 -0.19 7.34
C ALA A 56 6.80 -0.45 6.45
N SER A 57 6.61 0.40 5.44
CA SER A 57 5.43 0.35 4.59
C SER A 57 5.46 -0.91 3.73
N ARG A 58 4.56 -1.87 4.05
CA ARG A 58 4.26 -3.06 3.22
C ARG A 58 3.68 -2.71 1.85
N HIS A 59 3.47 -1.43 1.57
CA HIS A 59 2.70 -0.98 0.43
C HIS A 59 3.57 -0.94 -0.83
N ASP A 60 3.18 -1.71 -1.85
CA ASP A 60 3.77 -1.69 -3.20
C ASP A 60 3.72 -0.28 -3.85
N CYS A 61 2.89 0.63 -3.33
CA CYS A 61 2.84 2.02 -3.76
C CYS A 61 4.13 2.83 -3.47
N LEU A 62 5.07 2.29 -2.69
CA LEU A 62 6.41 2.90 -2.59
C LEU A 62 7.17 2.84 -3.92
N VAL A 63 6.80 1.90 -4.80
CA VAL A 63 7.48 1.68 -6.07
C VAL A 63 6.93 2.61 -7.14
N ARG A 64 5.60 2.82 -7.25
CA ARG A 64 4.91 3.89 -8.01
C ARG A 64 3.37 3.70 -8.06
N PRO A 65 2.57 4.79 -8.08
CA PRO A 65 2.98 6.17 -7.82
C PRO A 65 3.34 6.33 -6.33
N PRO A 66 4.37 7.14 -6.01
CA PRO A 66 4.82 7.31 -4.63
C PRO A 66 3.67 7.78 -3.73
N CYS A 67 3.43 7.07 -2.63
CA CYS A 67 2.35 7.39 -1.70
C CYS A 67 2.66 8.66 -0.91
N SER A 68 1.86 9.71 -1.12
CA SER A 68 2.02 11.00 -0.41
C SER A 68 1.89 10.85 1.11
N HIS A 69 1.11 9.88 1.59
CA HIS A 69 0.93 9.61 3.02
C HIS A 69 2.22 9.16 3.73
N VAL A 70 3.16 8.57 3.00
CA VAL A 70 4.48 8.18 3.53
C VAL A 70 5.31 9.43 3.84
N ASP A 71 5.31 10.39 2.93
CA ASP A 71 5.97 11.69 3.12
C ASP A 71 5.27 12.50 4.23
N GLU A 72 3.93 12.46 4.30
CA GLU A 72 3.16 13.08 5.40
C GLU A 72 3.53 12.49 6.76
N LEU A 73 3.50 11.15 6.91
CA LEU A 73 3.88 10.46 8.14
C LEU A 73 5.30 10.84 8.54
N TRP A 74 6.25 10.74 7.62
CA TRP A 74 7.64 11.10 7.87
C TRP A 74 7.80 12.54 8.40
N LEU A 75 7.09 13.51 7.82
CA LEU A 75 7.13 14.90 8.27
C LEU A 75 6.44 15.08 9.63
N GLN A 76 5.32 14.41 9.88
CA GLN A 76 4.63 14.42 11.18
C GLN A 76 5.50 13.85 12.30
N LEU A 77 6.26 12.78 12.01
CA LEU A 77 7.22 12.16 12.92
C LEU A 77 8.39 13.10 13.25
N ILE A 78 8.92 13.84 12.28
CA ILE A 78 9.96 14.87 12.51
C ILE A 78 9.39 16.02 13.32
N GLU A 79 8.18 16.47 12.98
CA GLU A 79 7.53 17.55 13.69
C GLU A 79 7.28 17.13 15.14
N GLY A 80 6.67 15.99 15.39
CA GLY A 80 6.30 15.48 16.72
C GLY A 80 4.96 16.02 17.18
N ASP A 81 3.91 15.82 16.38
CA ASP A 81 2.51 16.17 16.71
C ASP A 81 1.81 15.08 17.56
N ASP A 82 2.50 13.97 17.82
CA ASP A 82 2.01 12.89 18.67
C ASP A 82 2.30 13.17 20.15
N SER A 83 1.26 13.41 20.94
CA SER A 83 1.40 13.68 22.38
C SER A 83 1.76 12.45 23.22
N GLU A 84 1.67 11.23 22.66
CA GLU A 84 1.89 9.98 23.42
C GLU A 84 3.21 9.25 23.06
N HIS A 85 3.77 9.53 21.88
CA HIS A 85 4.95 8.83 21.36
C HIS A 85 5.94 9.79 20.69
N ASP A 86 6.53 10.72 21.44
CA ASP A 86 7.67 11.48 20.91
C ASP A 86 8.82 10.52 20.58
N ILE A 87 8.98 10.23 19.29
CA ILE A 87 10.00 9.31 18.76
C ILE A 87 11.32 10.01 18.43
N TRP A 88 11.39 11.33 18.61
CA TRP A 88 12.60 12.12 18.38
C TRP A 88 13.56 11.99 19.58
N LEU A 89 14.07 10.77 19.77
CA LEU A 89 14.84 10.35 20.94
C LEU A 89 16.36 10.34 20.70
N TRP A 90 16.79 11.12 19.72
CA TRP A 90 18.18 11.33 19.33
C TRP A 90 19.03 11.88 20.48
N ALA A 91 20.33 11.60 20.47
CA ALA A 91 21.33 12.35 21.22
C ALA A 91 22.51 12.77 20.34
N GLU A 92 23.31 13.67 20.90
CA GLU A 92 24.57 14.12 20.32
C GLU A 92 25.46 12.93 19.95
N GLY A 93 25.94 12.94 18.71
CA GLY A 93 26.83 11.91 18.16
C GLY A 93 26.12 10.77 17.40
N ASP A 94 24.79 10.64 17.47
CA ASP A 94 24.07 9.60 16.71
C ASP A 94 24.26 9.76 15.19
N GLU A 95 24.23 10.99 14.66
CA GLU A 95 24.45 11.22 13.22
C GLU A 95 25.87 10.81 12.77
N ALA A 96 26.88 11.11 13.58
CA ALA A 96 28.25 10.70 13.31
C ALA A 96 28.37 9.16 13.35
N TRP A 97 27.74 8.53 14.33
CA TRP A 97 27.72 7.09 14.45
C TRP A 97 27.05 6.41 13.25
N ILE A 98 25.89 6.91 12.79
CA ILE A 98 25.22 6.37 11.58
C ILE A 98 26.15 6.50 10.38
N ARG A 99 26.80 7.65 10.18
CA ARG A 99 27.71 7.86 9.05
C ARG A 99 28.85 6.84 9.02
N GLU A 100 29.37 6.46 10.18
CA GLU A 100 30.49 5.52 10.31
C GLU A 100 30.07 4.05 10.22
N ASN A 101 28.82 3.73 10.60
CA ASN A 101 28.37 2.34 10.78
C ASN A 101 27.29 1.91 9.76
N ALA A 102 26.66 2.84 9.05
CA ALA A 102 25.60 2.53 8.09
C ALA A 102 26.16 1.84 6.83
N THR A 103 25.56 0.71 6.46
CA THR A 103 26.04 -0.11 5.35
C THR A 103 25.35 0.17 4.02
N CYS A 104 24.31 0.99 4.05
CA CYS A 104 23.50 1.40 2.89
C CYS A 104 23.40 2.92 2.76
N SER A 105 24.54 3.62 2.62
CA SER A 105 24.59 5.09 2.49
C SER A 105 23.80 5.66 1.31
N THR A 106 23.64 4.89 0.23
CA THR A 106 22.87 5.28 -0.95
C THR A 106 21.37 5.30 -0.71
N LYS A 107 20.87 4.45 0.20
CA LYS A 107 19.44 4.38 0.56
C LYS A 107 19.01 5.50 1.51
N LEU A 108 19.97 6.19 2.13
CA LEU A 108 19.75 7.31 3.06
C LEU A 108 19.89 8.67 2.36
N ARG A 109 19.76 8.72 1.03
CA ARG A 109 19.79 9.96 0.24
C ARG A 109 18.38 10.44 -0.03
N LEU A 110 18.06 11.68 0.35
CA LEU A 110 16.83 12.35 -0.04
C LEU A 110 17.07 13.35 -1.19
N GLU A 111 16.00 13.63 -1.92
CA GLU A 111 15.94 14.67 -2.93
C GLU A 111 15.86 16.08 -2.29
N GLU A 112 16.21 17.11 -3.07
CA GLU A 112 16.27 18.50 -2.57
C GLU A 112 14.94 19.00 -1.98
N GLU A 113 13.83 18.67 -2.64
CA GLU A 113 12.49 19.06 -2.18
C GLU A 113 12.16 18.44 -0.82
N LYS A 114 12.52 17.17 -0.62
CA LYS A 114 12.32 16.46 0.66
C LYS A 114 13.15 17.09 1.78
N TRP A 115 14.37 17.55 1.50
CA TRP A 115 15.18 18.26 2.50
C TRP A 115 14.50 19.54 3.00
N ASN A 116 13.94 20.32 2.08
CA ASN A 116 13.26 21.56 2.43
C ASN A 116 12.03 21.28 3.31
N SER A 117 11.25 20.25 2.99
CA SER A 117 10.10 19.83 3.79
C SER A 117 10.50 19.36 5.20
N ALA A 118 11.53 18.51 5.32
CA ALA A 118 12.06 18.06 6.60
C ALA A 118 12.56 19.23 7.47
N ARG A 119 13.25 20.19 6.86
CA ARG A 119 13.74 21.39 7.56
C ARG A 119 12.59 22.21 8.12
N GLN A 120 11.52 22.40 7.35
CA GLN A 120 10.33 23.11 7.80
C GLN A 120 9.62 22.37 8.95
N ALA A 121 9.47 21.05 8.86
CA ALA A 121 8.90 20.24 9.93
C ALA A 121 9.70 20.38 11.24
N LEU A 122 11.02 20.33 11.15
CA LEU A 122 11.89 20.52 12.30
C LEU A 122 11.82 21.94 12.86
N LEU A 123 11.76 22.98 12.03
CA LEU A 123 11.55 24.35 12.49
C LEU A 123 10.26 24.47 13.30
N ARG A 124 9.17 23.83 12.86
CA ARG A 124 7.90 23.80 13.60
C ARG A 124 8.04 23.05 14.93
N ARG A 125 8.78 21.93 14.97
CA ARG A 125 9.14 21.24 16.22
C ARG A 125 9.85 22.16 17.21
N LEU A 126 10.92 22.83 16.77
CA LEU A 126 11.71 23.74 17.61
C LEU A 126 10.87 24.88 18.16
N GLU A 127 9.99 25.44 17.33
CA GLU A 127 9.10 26.51 17.75
C GLU A 127 8.05 26.01 18.77
N ARG A 128 7.53 24.79 18.63
CA ARG A 128 6.64 24.18 19.62
C ARG A 128 7.36 23.87 20.93
N ALA A 129 8.57 23.33 20.90
CA ALA A 129 9.38 23.09 22.09
C ALA A 129 9.67 24.38 22.88
N ARG A 130 9.81 25.52 22.19
CA ARG A 130 9.96 26.84 22.84
C ARG A 130 8.68 27.34 23.50
N ARG A 131 7.50 26.97 22.97
CA ARG A 131 6.20 27.49 23.41
C ARG A 131 5.51 26.60 24.44
N ALA A 132 5.78 25.30 24.42
CA ALA A 132 5.06 24.31 25.22
C ALA A 132 5.99 23.63 26.24
N SER A 133 5.71 23.82 27.52
CA SER A 133 6.13 22.87 28.56
C SER A 133 4.98 21.87 28.72
N CYS A 134 4.89 20.88 27.82
CA CYS A 134 3.87 19.85 27.95
C CYS A 134 4.30 18.83 29.01
N PRO A 135 3.46 18.55 30.02
CA PRO A 135 3.75 17.49 30.98
C PRO A 135 3.65 16.13 30.30
N VAL A 136 4.79 15.48 30.09
CA VAL A 136 4.87 14.09 29.64
C VAL A 136 4.56 13.16 30.82
N SER A 137 3.83 12.06 30.58
CA SER A 137 3.56 11.08 31.63
C SER A 137 4.88 10.53 32.23
N LYS A 138 4.90 10.21 33.52
CA LYS A 138 6.13 9.73 34.20
C LYS A 138 6.73 8.48 33.54
N ASN A 139 5.88 7.60 33.02
CA ASN A 139 6.31 6.37 32.34
C ASN A 139 7.01 6.69 31.00
N ILE A 140 6.42 7.59 30.20
CA ILE A 140 7.01 8.03 28.93
C ILE A 140 8.33 8.77 29.19
N ALA A 141 8.37 9.65 30.19
CA ALA A 141 9.60 10.36 30.56
C ALA A 141 10.74 9.40 30.97
N SER A 142 10.43 8.37 31.76
CA SER A 142 11.39 7.32 32.14
C SER A 142 11.89 6.50 30.94
N ARG A 143 10.98 6.08 30.05
CA ARG A 143 11.33 5.39 28.81
C ARG A 143 12.23 6.25 27.92
N ASN A 144 11.84 7.50 27.69
CA ASN A 144 12.57 8.42 26.82
C ASN A 144 13.96 8.73 27.40
N ALA A 145 14.09 8.93 28.71
CA ALA A 145 15.39 9.09 29.36
C ALA A 145 16.29 7.86 29.21
N ARG A 146 15.72 6.65 29.34
CA ARG A 146 16.46 5.39 29.13
C ARG A 146 16.96 5.26 27.69
N ILE A 147 16.10 5.55 26.71
CA ILE A 147 16.47 5.52 25.29
C ILE A 147 17.56 6.55 25.00
N ARG A 148 17.43 7.78 25.53
CA ARG A 148 18.43 8.83 25.33
C ARG A 148 19.79 8.49 25.94
N ALA A 149 19.82 7.70 27.00
CA ALA A 149 21.06 7.23 27.65
C ALA A 149 21.63 5.94 27.03
N ALA A 150 20.94 5.32 26.08
CA ALA A 150 21.37 4.07 25.46
C ALA A 150 22.56 4.26 24.49
N THR A 151 23.21 3.16 24.12
CA THR A 151 24.17 3.18 23.00
C THR A 151 23.46 3.61 21.70
N PRO A 152 24.16 4.24 20.73
CA PRO A 152 23.55 4.64 19.46
C PRO A 152 22.82 3.48 18.76
N ALA A 153 23.42 2.28 18.71
CA ALA A 153 22.80 1.11 18.11
C ALA A 153 21.47 0.71 18.78
N GLN A 154 21.44 0.63 20.12
CA GLN A 154 20.21 0.30 20.87
C GLN A 154 19.14 1.37 20.70
N ARG A 155 19.54 2.64 20.73
CA ARG A 155 18.64 3.79 20.57
C ARG A 155 17.98 3.78 19.19
N LEU A 156 18.76 3.59 18.13
CA LEU A 156 18.25 3.55 16.76
C LEU A 156 17.32 2.36 16.51
N ALA A 157 17.64 1.19 17.05
CA ALA A 157 16.75 0.03 16.95
C ALA A 157 15.44 0.23 17.73
N ALA A 158 15.50 0.86 18.91
CA ALA A 158 14.32 1.23 19.67
C ALA A 158 13.47 2.28 18.94
N MET A 159 14.11 3.29 18.34
CA MET A 159 13.42 4.29 17.53
C MET A 159 12.74 3.66 16.31
N ALA A 160 13.41 2.71 15.64
CA ALA A 160 12.81 1.96 14.53
C ALA A 160 11.55 1.22 14.97
N TRP A 161 11.61 0.51 16.10
CA TRP A 161 10.43 -0.15 16.67
C TRP A 161 9.30 0.83 17.01
N LEU A 162 9.63 1.98 17.60
CA LEU A 162 8.65 3.01 17.95
C LEU A 162 8.03 3.67 16.73
N ILE A 163 8.77 3.81 15.62
CA ILE A 163 8.22 4.28 14.33
C ILE A 163 7.18 3.28 13.83
N HIS A 164 7.56 2.00 13.77
CA HIS A 164 6.73 0.88 13.32
C HIS A 164 5.45 0.67 14.12
N THR A 165 5.47 1.02 15.41
CA THR A 165 4.34 0.86 16.34
C THR A 165 3.70 2.20 16.73
N SER A 166 4.09 3.30 16.08
CA SER A 166 3.49 4.61 16.34
C SER A 166 2.04 4.64 15.90
N LYS A 167 1.22 5.43 16.58
CA LYS A 167 -0.18 5.64 16.21
C LYS A 167 -0.33 6.13 14.77
N HIS A 168 0.54 7.03 14.34
CA HIS A 168 0.55 7.51 12.96
C HIS A 168 0.99 6.44 11.95
N GLY A 169 1.88 5.53 12.34
CA GLY A 169 2.19 4.32 11.57
C GLY A 169 0.96 3.43 11.40
N GLU A 170 0.21 3.17 12.47
CA GLU A 170 -1.05 2.40 12.39
C GLU A 170 -2.13 3.11 11.55
N GLU A 171 -2.19 4.44 11.62
CA GLU A 171 -3.09 5.23 10.78
C GLU A 171 -2.69 5.15 9.30
N LEU A 172 -1.39 5.17 9.00
CA LEU A 172 -0.89 4.94 7.64
C LEU A 172 -1.26 3.53 7.16
N ASP A 173 -1.01 2.50 7.96
CA ASP A 173 -1.42 1.12 7.65
C ASP A 173 -2.91 1.08 7.28
N TYR A 174 -3.77 1.69 8.11
CA TYR A 174 -5.23 1.75 7.86
C TYR A 174 -5.60 2.44 6.56
N ARG A 175 -5.02 3.61 6.27
CA ARG A 175 -5.23 4.35 5.01
C ARG A 175 -4.76 3.57 3.80
N CYS A 176 -3.72 2.76 3.97
CA CYS A 176 -3.17 1.88 2.95
C CYS A 176 -3.85 0.51 2.92
N GLY A 177 -5.00 0.34 3.58
CA GLY A 177 -5.81 -0.86 3.48
C GLY A 177 -5.41 -1.99 4.42
N TRP A 178 -4.41 -1.80 5.28
CA TRP A 178 -3.95 -2.75 6.27
C TRP A 178 -4.62 -2.52 7.63
N SER A 179 -4.69 -3.55 8.46
CA SER A 179 -5.04 -3.45 9.87
C SER A 179 -3.80 -3.04 10.69
N SER A 180 -3.99 -2.75 11.97
CA SER A 180 -2.86 -2.45 12.88
C SER A 180 -1.90 -3.64 12.92
N ARG A 181 -0.70 -3.47 12.38
CA ARG A 181 0.32 -4.52 12.32
C ARG A 181 0.84 -4.91 13.69
N SER A 182 0.91 -3.96 14.62
CA SER A 182 1.29 -4.22 16.02
C SER A 182 0.33 -5.20 16.70
N LYS A 183 -0.93 -5.25 16.24
CA LYS A 183 -1.96 -6.16 16.70
C LYS A 183 -2.02 -7.42 15.84
N PHE A 184 -2.22 -7.29 14.52
CA PHE A 184 -2.61 -8.40 13.63
C PHE A 184 -1.48 -9.02 12.80
N SER A 185 -0.30 -8.40 12.76
CA SER A 185 0.86 -8.89 12.01
C SER A 185 2.16 -8.75 12.80
N LEU A 186 2.12 -9.00 14.12
CA LEU A 186 3.26 -8.71 14.99
C LEU A 186 4.50 -9.52 14.62
N GLY A 187 4.34 -10.81 14.32
CA GLY A 187 5.45 -11.69 13.94
C GLY A 187 6.17 -11.19 12.69
N GLU A 188 5.42 -10.70 11.70
CA GLU A 188 6.02 -10.01 10.58
C GLU A 188 6.73 -8.74 11.01
N LEU A 189 6.07 -7.87 11.79
CA LEU A 189 6.63 -6.58 12.19
C LEU A 189 7.99 -6.77 12.90
N ILE A 190 8.10 -7.80 13.74
CA ILE A 190 9.32 -8.25 14.39
C ILE A 190 10.39 -8.66 13.37
N ARG A 191 10.01 -9.48 12.38
CA ARG A 191 10.92 -9.93 11.31
C ARG A 191 11.43 -8.75 10.48
N THR A 192 10.53 -7.87 10.03
CA THR A 192 10.86 -6.65 9.28
C THR A 192 11.83 -5.80 10.08
N TRP A 193 11.49 -5.44 11.32
CA TRP A 193 12.38 -4.65 12.19
C TRP A 193 13.79 -5.26 12.30
N ARG A 194 13.89 -6.58 12.49
CA ARG A 194 15.18 -7.27 12.59
C ARG A 194 15.99 -7.18 11.28
N GLU A 195 15.36 -7.46 10.16
CA GLU A 195 15.98 -7.42 8.83
C GLU A 195 16.45 -6.02 8.46
N GLU A 196 15.66 -4.99 8.77
CA GLU A 196 16.03 -3.59 8.54
C GLU A 196 17.27 -3.20 9.35
N MET A 197 17.31 -3.55 10.64
CA MET A 197 18.46 -3.26 11.49
C MET A 197 19.73 -3.98 11.01
N LEU A 198 19.61 -5.25 10.61
CA LEU A 198 20.71 -5.99 10.01
C LEU A 198 21.15 -5.38 8.67
N SER A 199 20.21 -4.91 7.84
CA SER A 199 20.50 -4.27 6.55
C SER A 199 21.18 -2.90 6.70
N LEU A 200 20.83 -2.15 7.74
CA LEU A 200 21.40 -0.83 8.02
C LEU A 200 22.77 -0.91 8.71
N PHE A 201 22.98 -1.83 9.65
CA PHE A 201 24.16 -1.81 10.53
C PHE A 201 24.98 -3.10 10.58
N ARG A 202 24.63 -4.13 9.78
CA ARG A 202 25.26 -5.49 9.75
C ARG A 202 25.20 -6.30 11.05
N ALA A 203 24.77 -5.71 12.16
CA ALA A 203 24.62 -6.37 13.44
C ALA A 203 23.45 -5.78 14.22
N LEU A 204 22.79 -6.61 15.01
CA LEU A 204 21.75 -6.17 15.95
C LEU A 204 22.39 -5.67 17.24
N PRO A 205 21.84 -4.63 17.86
CA PRO A 205 22.26 -4.22 19.19
C PRO A 205 21.94 -5.30 20.23
N SER A 206 22.85 -5.50 21.17
CA SER A 206 22.61 -6.40 22.29
C SER A 206 21.77 -5.70 23.36
N PHE A 207 20.52 -6.11 23.51
CA PHE A 207 19.67 -5.71 24.65
C PHE A 207 19.85 -6.67 25.84
N PRO A 208 19.60 -6.22 27.08
CA PRO A 208 19.77 -7.05 28.28
C PRO A 208 18.92 -8.32 28.23
N GLU A 209 19.54 -9.46 28.54
CA GLU A 209 18.85 -10.75 28.66
C GLU A 209 18.00 -10.81 29.93
N GLN A 210 16.82 -11.42 29.83
CA GLN A 210 15.89 -11.61 30.94
C GLN A 210 15.37 -13.05 30.92
N PRO A 211 16.19 -14.03 31.33
CA PRO A 211 15.89 -15.45 31.16
C PRO A 211 14.58 -15.88 31.81
N GLU A 212 14.26 -15.36 32.99
CA GLU A 212 13.02 -15.68 33.72
C GLU A 212 11.80 -15.12 33.00
N ALA A 213 11.89 -13.91 32.46
CA ALA A 213 10.79 -13.30 31.70
C ALA A 213 10.60 -14.03 30.36
N TRP A 214 11.69 -14.35 29.68
CA TRP A 214 11.68 -15.14 28.44
C TRP A 214 11.05 -16.50 28.65
N LYS A 215 11.45 -17.21 29.72
CA LYS A 215 10.87 -18.50 30.08
C LYS A 215 9.35 -18.40 30.28
N ARG A 216 8.87 -17.41 31.04
CA ARG A 216 7.42 -17.20 31.22
C ARG A 216 6.70 -16.88 29.92
N PHE A 217 7.32 -16.09 29.05
CA PHE A 217 6.77 -15.80 27.73
C PHE A 217 6.60 -17.08 26.91
N VAL A 218 7.64 -17.91 26.80
CA VAL A 218 7.59 -19.19 26.08
C VAL A 218 6.55 -20.13 26.69
N GLU A 219 6.58 -20.34 28.00
CA GLU A 219 5.61 -21.19 28.72
C GLU A 219 4.17 -20.69 28.53
N GLY A 220 3.95 -19.38 28.51
CA GLY A 220 2.65 -18.77 28.22
C GLY A 220 2.17 -19.07 26.80
N ARG A 221 3.05 -18.95 25.80
CA ARG A 221 2.72 -19.28 24.40
C ARG A 221 2.43 -20.77 24.21
N GLU A 222 3.24 -21.64 24.81
CA GLU A 222 3.02 -23.10 24.81
C GLU A 222 1.70 -23.48 25.49
N GLY A 223 1.40 -22.89 26.65
CA GLY A 223 0.15 -23.10 27.37
C GLY A 223 -1.10 -22.67 26.58
N MET A 224 -0.93 -21.75 25.63
CA MET A 224 -1.95 -21.30 24.68
C MET A 224 -2.07 -22.17 23.42
N GLY A 225 -1.24 -23.22 23.29
CA GLY A 225 -1.15 -24.07 22.10
C GLY A 225 -0.47 -23.39 20.90
N CYS A 226 0.25 -22.29 21.10
CA CYS A 226 0.88 -21.57 20.00
C CYS A 226 2.14 -22.29 19.49
N THR A 227 2.23 -22.48 18.17
CA THR A 227 3.35 -23.09 17.46
C THR A 227 4.19 -22.07 16.68
N CYS A 228 3.89 -20.76 16.76
CA CYS A 228 4.63 -19.72 16.03
C CYS A 228 6.13 -19.72 16.36
N MET A 229 6.52 -20.17 17.55
CA MET A 229 7.92 -20.25 17.98
C MET A 229 8.70 -21.36 17.27
N ASP A 230 8.02 -22.33 16.65
CA ASP A 230 8.65 -23.39 15.86
C ASP A 230 8.97 -22.94 14.43
N SER A 231 8.38 -21.83 13.97
CA SER A 231 8.66 -21.24 12.66
C SER A 231 10.10 -20.73 12.63
N GLN A 232 10.88 -21.20 11.65
CA GLN A 232 12.29 -20.79 11.49
C GLN A 232 12.46 -19.26 11.40
N LEU A 233 11.48 -18.56 10.80
CA LEU A 233 11.55 -17.11 10.64
C LEU A 233 11.36 -16.36 11.96
N LEU A 234 10.48 -16.85 12.83
CA LEU A 234 10.16 -16.21 14.10
C LEU A 234 11.08 -16.67 15.24
N CYS A 235 11.57 -17.91 15.20
CA CYS A 235 12.41 -18.46 16.25
C CYS A 235 13.73 -17.69 16.42
N GLU A 236 14.24 -17.10 15.34
CA GLU A 236 15.41 -16.23 15.39
C GLU A 236 15.09 -14.78 15.74
N SER A 237 13.91 -14.29 15.33
CA SER A 237 13.59 -12.86 15.38
C SER A 237 12.92 -12.43 16.69
N VAL A 238 12.07 -13.29 17.25
CA VAL A 238 11.34 -13.03 18.49
C VAL A 238 12.27 -12.87 19.70
N PRO A 239 13.35 -13.65 19.88
CA PRO A 239 14.26 -13.44 21.01
C PRO A 239 14.93 -12.06 21.02
N ASP A 240 15.36 -11.56 19.85
CA ASP A 240 16.01 -10.25 19.71
C ASP A 240 15.01 -9.13 20.03
N TRP A 241 13.81 -9.22 19.46
CA TRP A 241 12.72 -8.28 19.74
C TRP A 241 12.30 -8.31 21.21
N PHE A 242 12.15 -9.49 21.81
CA PHE A 242 11.70 -9.64 23.19
C PHE A 242 12.63 -8.92 24.17
N ARG A 243 13.95 -9.05 23.98
CA ARG A 243 14.95 -8.36 24.81
C ARG A 243 14.80 -6.84 24.71
N MET A 244 14.56 -6.32 23.51
CA MET A 244 14.28 -4.89 23.29
C MET A 244 12.96 -4.48 23.93
N ALA A 245 11.86 -5.18 23.68
CA ALA A 245 10.54 -4.82 24.16
C ALA A 245 10.46 -4.84 25.70
N MET A 246 11.08 -5.84 26.34
CA MET A 246 11.25 -5.87 27.80
C MET A 246 12.13 -4.71 28.30
N TRP A 247 13.21 -4.36 27.59
CA TRP A 247 14.05 -3.22 27.94
C TRP A 247 13.32 -1.88 27.80
N LEU A 248 12.38 -1.78 26.85
CA LEU A 248 11.47 -0.64 26.71
C LEU A 248 10.43 -0.56 27.85
N GLN A 249 10.31 -1.61 28.67
CA GLN A 249 9.23 -1.79 29.64
C GLN A 249 7.85 -1.73 28.98
N ASP A 250 7.73 -2.32 27.80
CA ASP A 250 6.42 -2.53 27.22
C ASP A 250 5.66 -3.53 28.11
N THR A 251 4.67 -3.02 28.84
CA THR A 251 4.02 -3.77 29.93
C THR A 251 3.05 -4.84 29.44
N ASN A 252 2.81 -4.92 28.12
CA ASN A 252 1.87 -5.86 27.53
C ASN A 252 2.54 -6.75 26.46
N LEU A 253 3.47 -7.60 26.89
CA LEU A 253 4.01 -8.67 26.05
C LEU A 253 3.12 -9.92 26.01
N ASP A 254 1.97 -9.89 26.71
CA ASP A 254 0.86 -10.84 26.55
C ASP A 254 0.16 -10.55 25.23
N VAL A 255 0.91 -10.66 24.14
CA VAL A 255 0.35 -10.55 22.80
C VAL A 255 -0.38 -11.87 22.55
N ASP A 256 -1.68 -11.77 22.35
CA ASP A 256 -2.57 -12.92 22.18
C ASP A 256 -2.19 -13.76 20.93
N TYR A 257 -1.53 -13.16 19.94
CA TYR A 257 -1.18 -13.81 18.68
C TYR A 257 0.09 -13.19 18.04
N LEU A 258 0.97 -14.05 17.49
CA LEU A 258 2.21 -13.62 16.81
C LEU A 258 2.04 -13.71 15.29
N ASP A 259 1.50 -14.82 14.81
CA ASP A 259 1.30 -15.06 13.38
C ASP A 259 -0.05 -15.78 13.17
N PRO A 260 -1.11 -15.04 12.81
CA PRO A 260 -2.43 -15.60 12.54
C PRO A 260 -2.51 -16.53 11.32
N TYR A 261 -1.52 -16.57 10.42
CA TYR A 261 -1.57 -17.44 9.23
C TYR A 261 -0.91 -18.78 9.45
N GLN A 262 0.10 -18.83 10.31
CA GLN A 262 0.90 -20.04 10.54
C GLN A 262 0.49 -20.79 11.81
N CYS A 263 -0.49 -20.29 12.57
CA CYS A 263 -0.88 -20.88 13.85
C CYS A 263 -2.38 -20.72 14.12
N GLU A 264 -3.13 -21.83 14.10
CA GLU A 264 -4.59 -21.82 14.28
C GLU A 264 -5.02 -21.17 15.61
N PRO A 265 -4.37 -21.44 16.77
CA PRO A 265 -4.69 -20.74 18.00
C PRO A 265 -4.38 -19.24 17.97
N CYS A 266 -3.49 -18.77 17.10
CA CYS A 266 -3.28 -17.33 16.88
C CYS A 266 -4.38 -16.76 15.99
N LYS A 267 -4.77 -17.48 14.95
CA LYS A 267 -5.86 -17.12 14.02
C LYS A 267 -7.18 -16.89 14.76
N ASP A 268 -7.59 -17.85 15.59
CA ASP A 268 -8.86 -17.77 16.34
C ASP A 268 -8.89 -16.54 17.25
N ARG A 269 -7.80 -16.29 17.97
CA ARG A 269 -7.69 -15.11 18.85
C ARG A 269 -7.65 -13.81 18.06
N ALA A 270 -6.94 -13.77 16.93
CA ALA A 270 -6.88 -12.61 16.06
C ALA A 270 -8.26 -12.24 15.52
N LEU A 271 -9.07 -13.24 15.11
CA LEU A 271 -10.44 -13.02 14.64
C LEU A 271 -11.32 -12.38 15.72
N VAL A 272 -11.25 -12.91 16.95
CA VAL A 272 -11.99 -12.37 18.11
C VAL A 272 -11.56 -10.94 18.42
N ALA A 273 -10.25 -10.66 18.44
CA ALA A 273 -9.73 -9.33 18.69
C ALA A 273 -10.09 -8.34 17.58
N TYR A 274 -10.15 -8.80 16.33
CA TYR A 274 -10.55 -7.98 15.19
C TYR A 274 -11.96 -7.43 15.35
N ASP A 275 -12.92 -8.26 15.77
CA ASP A 275 -14.30 -7.82 16.03
C ASP A 275 -14.40 -6.80 17.17
N MET A 276 -13.51 -6.89 18.17
CA MET A 276 -13.47 -5.94 19.28
C MET A 276 -12.86 -4.59 18.87
N VAL A 277 -11.77 -4.61 18.10
CA VAL A 277 -11.05 -3.41 17.68
C VAL A 277 -11.81 -2.65 16.59
N TYR A 278 -12.36 -3.37 15.62
CA TYR A 278 -13.03 -2.81 14.46
C TYR A 278 -14.54 -3.07 14.51
N CYS A 279 -15.22 -2.60 15.55
CA CYS A 279 -16.68 -2.71 15.64
C CYS A 279 -17.39 -1.89 14.54
N ALA A 280 -18.67 -2.21 14.27
CA ALA A 280 -19.49 -1.61 13.21
C ALA A 280 -19.52 -0.06 13.19
N ASP A 281 -19.25 0.58 14.33
CA ASP A 281 -19.30 2.04 14.49
C ASP A 281 -18.01 2.76 14.09
N HIS A 282 -16.89 2.04 13.85
CA HIS A 282 -15.61 2.62 13.41
C HIS A 282 -15.53 2.90 11.89
N PHE A 283 -16.57 2.58 11.10
CA PHE A 283 -16.47 2.43 9.63
C PHE A 283 -16.91 3.63 8.78
N TRP A 284 -16.97 4.84 9.32
CA TRP A 284 -17.54 5.97 8.58
C TRP A 284 -16.60 6.63 7.57
N ASP A 285 -15.29 6.44 7.69
CA ASP A 285 -14.28 7.10 6.83
C ASP A 285 -13.70 6.19 5.73
N ALA A 286 -14.30 5.02 5.48
CA ALA A 286 -13.88 4.14 4.40
C ALA A 286 -14.06 4.82 3.02
N PRO A 287 -13.03 4.87 2.16
CA PRO A 287 -13.19 5.46 0.84
C PRO A 287 -14.19 4.63 0.02
N PRO A 288 -15.21 5.26 -0.60
CA PRO A 288 -16.20 4.55 -1.38
C PRO A 288 -15.58 4.10 -2.72
N VAL A 289 -14.98 2.92 -2.74
CA VAL A 289 -14.47 2.31 -3.98
C VAL A 289 -15.59 1.55 -4.68
N PRO A 290 -15.95 1.91 -5.93
CA PRO A 290 -16.97 1.18 -6.68
C PRO A 290 -16.52 -0.24 -6.97
N MET A 291 -17.39 -1.23 -6.83
CA MET A 291 -17.11 -2.63 -7.19
C MET A 291 -16.56 -2.73 -8.61
N LEU A 292 -17.15 -2.01 -9.56
CA LEU A 292 -16.72 -2.04 -10.95
C LEU A 292 -15.25 -1.61 -11.13
N LEU A 293 -14.76 -0.71 -10.27
CA LEU A 293 -13.36 -0.34 -10.23
C LEU A 293 -12.51 -1.49 -9.67
N VAL A 294 -12.94 -2.14 -8.59
CA VAL A 294 -12.27 -3.34 -8.04
C VAL A 294 -12.02 -4.38 -9.14
N PHE A 295 -13.04 -4.70 -9.94
CA PHE A 295 -12.91 -5.61 -11.08
C PHE A 295 -11.90 -5.11 -12.12
N SER A 296 -11.85 -3.79 -12.35
CA SER A 296 -10.88 -3.21 -13.28
C SER A 296 -9.45 -3.25 -12.74
N LEU A 297 -9.25 -3.16 -11.41
CA LEU A 297 -7.93 -3.24 -10.78
C LEU A 297 -7.36 -4.67 -10.83
N ASP A 298 -8.21 -5.68 -10.69
CA ASP A 298 -7.83 -7.08 -10.87
C ASP A 298 -7.38 -7.35 -12.31
N ALA A 299 -8.17 -6.88 -13.28
CA ALA A 299 -7.79 -6.92 -14.68
C ALA A 299 -6.50 -6.13 -14.96
N LEU A 300 -6.22 -5.02 -14.27
CA LEU A 300 -4.91 -4.35 -14.37
C LEU A 300 -3.77 -5.22 -13.84
N GLY A 301 -4.03 -6.01 -12.80
CA GLY A 301 -3.06 -6.88 -12.15
C GLY A 301 -2.37 -7.91 -13.05
N PHE A 302 -3.01 -8.28 -14.15
CA PHE A 302 -2.48 -9.22 -15.14
C PHE A 302 -1.72 -8.55 -16.28
N LEU A 303 -1.78 -7.21 -16.38
CA LEU A 303 -1.02 -6.44 -17.35
C LEU A 303 0.35 -6.19 -16.72
N ASP A 304 1.37 -6.88 -17.23
CA ASP A 304 2.80 -6.86 -16.86
C ASP A 304 3.20 -5.82 -15.77
N ASP A 305 3.92 -6.29 -14.75
CA ASP A 305 4.38 -5.56 -13.54
C ASP A 305 5.27 -4.32 -13.83
N SER A 306 5.42 -3.92 -15.09
CA SER A 306 5.96 -2.63 -15.51
C SER A 306 5.05 -1.44 -15.16
N ASN A 307 4.40 -1.48 -13.97
CA ASN A 307 3.89 -0.39 -13.12
C ASN A 307 3.89 1.00 -13.78
N GLN A 308 3.12 1.17 -14.85
CA GLN A 308 3.04 2.46 -15.52
C GLN A 308 2.25 3.40 -14.59
N PRO A 309 2.79 4.57 -14.19
CA PRO A 309 2.10 5.49 -13.29
C PRO A 309 0.71 5.94 -13.78
N THR A 310 0.44 5.72 -15.07
CA THR A 310 -0.80 6.07 -15.76
C THR A 310 -1.90 5.01 -15.67
N MET A 311 -1.58 3.74 -15.33
CA MET A 311 -2.56 2.63 -15.33
C MET A 311 -3.74 2.87 -14.39
N LEU A 312 -3.46 3.21 -13.13
CA LEU A 312 -4.51 3.44 -12.13
C LEU A 312 -5.37 4.67 -12.45
N PRO A 313 -4.80 5.87 -12.72
CA PRO A 313 -5.58 7.02 -13.17
C PRO A 313 -6.45 6.71 -14.41
N PHE A 314 -5.90 5.96 -15.37
CA PHE A 314 -6.63 5.53 -16.56
C PHE A 314 -7.82 4.65 -16.19
N ALA A 315 -7.65 3.62 -15.35
CA ALA A 315 -8.73 2.73 -14.94
C ALA A 315 -9.85 3.48 -14.19
N VAL A 316 -9.48 4.40 -13.28
CA VAL A 316 -10.45 5.22 -12.54
C VAL A 316 -11.25 6.12 -13.50
N ALA A 317 -10.58 6.76 -14.45
CA ALA A 317 -11.22 7.61 -15.46
C ALA A 317 -12.10 6.79 -16.42
N MET A 318 -11.63 5.63 -16.87
CA MET A 318 -12.35 4.69 -17.73
C MET A 318 -13.64 4.19 -17.06
N VAL A 319 -13.55 3.71 -15.82
CA VAL A 319 -14.72 3.29 -15.02
C VAL A 319 -15.68 4.47 -14.81
N SER A 320 -15.13 5.66 -14.63
CA SER A 320 -15.91 6.89 -14.55
C SER A 320 -16.50 7.36 -15.88
N LYS A 321 -16.14 6.77 -17.02
CA LYS A 321 -16.72 7.06 -18.35
C LYS A 321 -17.62 5.94 -18.87
N SER A 322 -17.50 4.73 -18.31
CA SER A 322 -18.15 3.51 -18.80
C SER A 322 -19.68 3.50 -18.65
N LEU A 323 -20.19 4.09 -17.57
CA LEU A 323 -21.62 4.09 -17.22
C LEU A 323 -22.16 5.51 -16.99
N LEU A 324 -23.44 5.71 -17.32
CA LEU A 324 -24.20 6.89 -16.91
C LEU A 324 -24.25 7.00 -15.37
N PRO A 325 -24.26 8.23 -14.80
CA PRO A 325 -24.20 8.44 -13.35
C PRO A 325 -25.22 7.63 -12.53
N GLY A 326 -26.48 7.56 -13.00
CA GLY A 326 -27.54 6.81 -12.30
C GLY A 326 -27.43 5.29 -12.40
N ALA A 327 -26.68 4.76 -13.38
CA ALA A 327 -26.53 3.32 -13.58
C ALA A 327 -25.46 2.69 -12.69
N ARG A 328 -24.48 3.48 -12.22
CA ARG A 328 -23.34 3.00 -11.42
C ARG A 328 -23.78 2.35 -10.13
N SER A 329 -24.59 3.04 -9.33
CA SER A 329 -25.07 2.52 -8.06
C SER A 329 -25.87 1.22 -8.23
N SER A 330 -26.61 1.07 -9.33
CA SER A 330 -27.34 -0.16 -9.63
C SER A 330 -26.41 -1.32 -10.00
N VAL A 331 -25.39 -1.06 -10.82
CA VAL A 331 -24.36 -2.06 -11.16
C VAL A 331 -23.57 -2.45 -9.92
N ASP A 332 -23.12 -1.48 -9.13
CA ASP A 332 -22.38 -1.73 -7.90
C ASP A 332 -23.19 -2.60 -6.92
N ALA A 333 -24.47 -2.28 -6.72
CA ALA A 333 -25.36 -3.08 -5.88
C ALA A 333 -25.52 -4.51 -6.39
N LYS A 334 -25.65 -4.71 -7.72
CA LYS A 334 -25.71 -6.05 -8.32
C LYS A 334 -24.42 -6.83 -8.09
N LEU A 335 -23.25 -6.20 -8.28
CA LEU A 335 -21.95 -6.82 -8.04
C LEU A 335 -21.76 -7.20 -6.57
N ARG A 336 -22.15 -6.32 -5.63
CA ARG A 336 -22.09 -6.61 -4.18
C ARG A 336 -23.01 -7.75 -3.76
N ASN A 337 -24.17 -7.91 -4.41
CA ASN A 337 -25.07 -9.03 -4.16
C ASN A 337 -24.56 -10.34 -4.77
N PHE A 338 -23.69 -10.24 -5.78
CA PHE A 338 -23.21 -11.41 -6.52
C PHE A 338 -22.05 -12.09 -5.81
N TYR A 339 -21.11 -11.30 -5.30
CA TYR A 339 -19.93 -11.81 -4.63
C TYR A 339 -20.12 -11.83 -3.13
N ASP A 340 -19.83 -12.99 -2.53
CA ASP A 340 -19.57 -13.04 -1.11
C ASP A 340 -18.32 -12.20 -0.82
N LYS A 341 -18.30 -11.54 0.34
CA LYS A 341 -17.08 -10.91 0.83
C LYS A 341 -15.98 -11.97 0.98
N GLY A 342 -16.37 -13.21 1.27
CA GLY A 342 -15.45 -14.32 1.54
C GLY A 342 -14.91 -14.23 2.97
N ASP A 343 -14.04 -15.18 3.34
CA ASP A 343 -13.42 -15.21 4.65
C ASP A 343 -12.70 -13.90 4.94
N ARG A 344 -12.83 -13.42 6.18
CA ARG A 344 -12.18 -12.18 6.60
C ARG A 344 -10.68 -12.40 6.70
N ASP A 345 -9.91 -11.47 6.15
CA ASP A 345 -8.48 -11.41 6.35
C ASP A 345 -8.17 -10.43 7.51
N VAL A 346 -7.54 -10.92 8.58
CA VAL A 346 -7.27 -10.09 9.77
C VAL A 346 -6.14 -9.08 9.56
N GLU A 347 -5.28 -9.25 8.55
CA GLU A 347 -4.26 -8.26 8.19
C GLU A 347 -4.84 -7.10 7.40
N LEU A 348 -5.97 -7.31 6.74
CA LEU A 348 -6.61 -6.27 5.95
C LEU A 348 -7.55 -5.42 6.80
N SER A 349 -7.58 -4.14 6.46
CA SER A 349 -8.52 -3.21 7.05
C SER A 349 -9.97 -3.63 6.76
N PRO A 350 -10.91 -3.24 7.63
CA PRO A 350 -12.32 -3.56 7.47
C PRO A 350 -12.93 -3.08 6.15
N TRP A 351 -12.45 -1.94 5.61
CA TRP A 351 -12.95 -1.41 4.35
C TRP A 351 -12.46 -2.22 3.14
N ILE A 352 -11.24 -2.76 3.17
CA ILE A 352 -10.78 -3.75 2.19
C ILE A 352 -11.61 -5.04 2.32
N ASN A 353 -11.78 -5.55 3.53
CA ASN A 353 -12.60 -6.75 3.81
C ASN A 353 -14.09 -6.58 3.45
N SER A 354 -14.56 -5.36 3.17
CA SER A 354 -15.91 -5.11 2.66
C SER A 354 -16.08 -5.51 1.18
N HIS A 355 -14.98 -5.83 0.50
CA HIS A 355 -14.92 -6.24 -0.90
C HIS A 355 -14.63 -7.75 -1.03
N PRO A 356 -14.96 -8.37 -2.19
CA PRO A 356 -14.71 -9.78 -2.44
C PRO A 356 -13.22 -10.12 -2.40
N GLY A 357 -12.89 -11.31 -1.88
CA GLY A 357 -11.51 -11.79 -1.74
C GLY A 357 -10.64 -11.58 -2.98
N ILE A 358 -11.17 -11.90 -4.17
CA ILE A 358 -10.50 -11.72 -5.47
C ILE A 358 -9.97 -10.30 -5.69
N GLY A 359 -10.71 -9.29 -5.24
CA GLY A 359 -10.38 -7.88 -5.46
C GLY A 359 -9.54 -7.24 -4.35
N ARG A 360 -9.40 -7.91 -3.19
CA ARG A 360 -8.80 -7.31 -2.00
C ARG A 360 -7.32 -7.01 -2.19
N LYS A 361 -6.56 -7.94 -2.77
CA LYS A 361 -5.12 -7.77 -3.06
C LYS A 361 -4.85 -6.51 -3.89
N TYR A 362 -5.65 -6.29 -4.94
CA TYR A 362 -5.48 -5.13 -5.81
C TYR A 362 -5.96 -3.84 -5.16
N LEU A 363 -7.02 -3.89 -4.36
CA LEU A 363 -7.45 -2.73 -3.58
C LEU A 363 -6.41 -2.31 -2.55
N GLU A 364 -5.80 -3.26 -1.87
CA GLU A 364 -4.71 -3.04 -0.93
C GLU A 364 -3.49 -2.44 -1.63
N ARG A 365 -3.05 -3.02 -2.76
CA ARG A 365 -1.96 -2.47 -3.61
C ARG A 365 -2.17 -1.00 -4.02
N TYR A 366 -3.42 -0.58 -4.23
CA TYR A 366 -3.76 0.78 -4.66
C TYR A 366 -4.42 1.65 -3.57
N ALA A 367 -4.46 1.20 -2.32
CA ALA A 367 -5.21 1.84 -1.25
C ALA A 367 -4.79 3.30 -1.01
N CYS A 368 -3.50 3.61 -1.11
CA CYS A 368 -2.96 4.97 -1.00
C CYS A 368 -3.63 5.97 -1.95
N TYR A 369 -4.10 5.52 -3.13
CA TYR A 369 -4.80 6.38 -4.08
C TYR A 369 -6.22 6.73 -3.62
N PHE A 370 -6.87 5.82 -2.91
CA PHE A 370 -8.26 6.00 -2.47
C PHE A 370 -8.39 6.66 -1.10
N GLY A 371 -7.37 6.54 -0.23
CA GLY A 371 -7.38 7.04 1.14
C GLY A 371 -7.21 8.56 1.32
N SER A 372 -6.97 9.33 0.24
CA SER A 372 -6.76 10.78 0.34
C SER A 372 -8.02 11.60 0.01
N PRO A 373 -8.44 12.56 0.86
CA PRO A 373 -9.45 13.56 0.53
C PRO A 373 -9.04 14.50 -0.63
N ALA A 374 -7.76 14.54 -1.00
CA ALA A 374 -7.20 15.52 -1.91
C ALA A 374 -7.26 15.12 -3.40
N ASP A 375 -7.32 13.83 -3.76
CA ASP A 375 -7.13 13.45 -5.17
C ASP A 375 -8.43 13.27 -5.94
N ARG A 376 -8.94 14.42 -6.39
CA ARG A 376 -9.87 14.55 -7.53
C ARG A 376 -9.14 14.44 -8.89
N THR A 377 -8.04 13.69 -8.97
CA THR A 377 -7.15 13.67 -10.15
C THR A 377 -7.69 12.89 -11.34
N ALA A 378 -8.72 12.05 -11.16
CA ALA A 378 -9.34 11.33 -12.27
C ALA A 378 -10.13 12.23 -13.25
N ARG A 379 -10.49 13.46 -12.87
CA ARG A 379 -11.21 14.38 -13.78
C ARG A 379 -10.31 15.09 -14.79
N ASP A 380 -9.02 15.19 -14.50
CA ASP A 380 -8.05 15.95 -15.32
C ASP A 380 -7.00 15.05 -15.97
N PHE A 381 -7.14 13.72 -15.84
CA PHE A 381 -6.27 12.77 -16.52
C PHE A 381 -6.59 12.76 -18.02
N LEU A 382 -5.69 13.33 -18.81
CA LEU A 382 -5.76 13.37 -20.27
C LEU A 382 -4.99 12.17 -20.84
N ASP A 383 -5.69 11.32 -21.59
CA ASP A 383 -5.10 10.23 -22.37
C ASP A 383 -5.91 10.06 -23.65
N ASP A 384 -5.22 10.03 -24.79
CA ASP A 384 -5.84 9.98 -26.13
C ASP A 384 -6.78 8.77 -26.29
N PHE A 385 -6.49 7.64 -25.62
CA PHE A 385 -7.37 6.47 -25.63
C PHE A 385 -8.68 6.76 -24.89
N LEU A 386 -8.65 7.53 -23.80
CA LEU A 386 -9.88 7.89 -23.09
C LEU A 386 -10.72 8.83 -23.93
N ASP A 387 -10.12 9.76 -24.67
CA ASP A 387 -10.84 10.76 -25.46
C ASP A 387 -11.69 10.14 -26.57
N VAL A 388 -11.17 9.11 -27.24
CA VAL A 388 -11.88 8.39 -28.31
C VAL A 388 -13.01 7.48 -27.81
N LEU A 389 -13.05 7.14 -26.52
CA LEU A 389 -14.13 6.33 -25.97
C LEU A 389 -15.48 7.08 -26.03
N PRO A 390 -16.55 6.44 -26.53
CA PRO A 390 -17.89 7.01 -26.42
C PRO A 390 -18.28 7.25 -24.96
N LYS A 391 -19.11 8.28 -24.72
CA LYS A 391 -19.70 8.48 -23.40
C LYS A 391 -20.58 7.29 -23.06
N ALA A 392 -20.38 6.71 -21.87
CA ALA A 392 -21.15 5.58 -21.38
C ALA A 392 -21.03 4.32 -22.28
N PHE A 393 -19.84 4.06 -22.82
CA PHE A 393 -19.58 3.00 -23.81
C PHE A 393 -19.99 1.58 -23.37
N ALA A 394 -20.06 1.31 -22.07
CA ALA A 394 -20.45 0.00 -21.53
C ALA A 394 -21.86 -0.02 -20.92
N HIS A 395 -22.62 1.08 -21.03
CA HIS A 395 -23.92 1.22 -20.37
C HIS A 395 -24.96 0.20 -20.85
N GLU A 396 -24.91 -0.16 -22.12
CA GLU A 396 -25.83 -1.11 -22.76
C GLU A 396 -25.28 -2.55 -22.77
N ALA A 397 -24.26 -2.85 -21.95
CA ALA A 397 -23.75 -4.21 -21.83
C ALA A 397 -24.88 -5.17 -21.41
N PRO A 398 -25.10 -6.28 -22.15
CA PRO A 398 -26.25 -7.15 -21.95
C PRO A 398 -26.20 -7.93 -20.62
N ASN A 399 -25.00 -8.11 -20.05
CA ASN A 399 -24.78 -8.78 -18.78
C ASN A 399 -23.45 -8.32 -18.14
N MET A 400 -23.16 -8.81 -16.92
CA MET A 400 -21.96 -8.42 -16.18
C MET A 400 -20.66 -8.95 -16.81
N VAL A 401 -20.69 -10.13 -17.45
CA VAL A 401 -19.53 -10.67 -18.20
C VAL A 401 -19.11 -9.70 -19.28
N VAL A 402 -20.06 -9.24 -20.08
CA VAL A 402 -19.78 -8.30 -21.16
C VAL A 402 -19.38 -6.93 -20.62
N LEU A 403 -20.00 -6.47 -19.52
CA LEU A 403 -19.63 -5.19 -18.89
C LEU A 403 -18.18 -5.20 -18.40
N ILE A 404 -17.82 -6.16 -17.54
CA ILE A 404 -16.48 -6.27 -16.95
C ILE A 404 -15.46 -6.58 -18.05
N GLY A 405 -15.78 -7.51 -18.95
CA GLY A 405 -14.95 -7.83 -20.10
C GLY A 405 -14.72 -6.64 -21.02
N THR A 406 -15.70 -5.76 -21.23
CA THR A 406 -15.49 -4.52 -22.00
C THR A 406 -14.43 -3.66 -21.34
N LEU A 407 -14.46 -3.49 -20.01
CA LEU A 407 -13.44 -2.72 -19.29
C LEU A 407 -12.04 -3.35 -19.42
N ALA A 408 -11.94 -4.66 -19.20
CA ALA A 408 -10.70 -5.41 -19.40
C ALA A 408 -10.17 -5.27 -20.83
N TRP A 409 -11.05 -5.29 -21.84
CA TRP A 409 -10.66 -5.07 -23.24
C TRP A 409 -10.02 -3.71 -23.47
N ILE A 410 -10.57 -2.64 -22.88
CA ILE A 410 -10.01 -1.29 -23.00
C ILE A 410 -8.65 -1.21 -22.32
N LEU A 411 -8.51 -1.76 -21.11
CA LEU A 411 -7.24 -1.83 -20.39
C LEU A 411 -6.18 -2.59 -21.19
N GLY A 412 -6.51 -3.79 -21.65
CA GLY A 412 -5.62 -4.59 -22.49
C GLY A 412 -5.23 -3.86 -23.77
N SER A 413 -6.17 -3.18 -24.45
CA SER A 413 -5.87 -2.43 -25.68
C SER A 413 -4.87 -1.29 -25.46
N ARG A 414 -4.89 -0.69 -24.26
CA ARG A 414 -4.03 0.44 -23.91
C ARG A 414 -2.64 0.03 -23.44
N PHE A 415 -2.54 -1.07 -22.68
CA PHE A 415 -1.34 -1.39 -21.91
C PHE A 415 -0.62 -2.68 -22.32
N LEU A 416 -1.24 -3.57 -23.11
CA LEU A 416 -0.52 -4.73 -23.62
C LEU A 416 0.53 -4.32 -24.65
N ASP A 417 1.70 -4.95 -24.55
CA ASP A 417 2.84 -4.67 -25.43
C ASP A 417 2.48 -4.91 -26.90
N GLN A 418 2.67 -3.86 -27.70
CA GLN A 418 2.43 -3.90 -29.14
C GLN A 418 3.41 -4.81 -29.91
N ALA A 419 4.56 -5.17 -29.30
CA ALA A 419 5.54 -6.05 -29.91
C ALA A 419 5.14 -7.54 -29.86
N PHE A 420 4.32 -7.95 -28.89
CA PHE A 420 3.92 -9.36 -28.65
C PHE A 420 2.39 -9.56 -28.59
N ILE A 421 1.63 -8.62 -29.17
CA ILE A 421 0.17 -8.45 -29.02
C ILE A 421 -0.60 -9.77 -29.00
N ALA A 422 -0.32 -10.71 -29.89
CA ALA A 422 -1.20 -11.85 -30.06
C ALA A 422 -1.09 -12.89 -28.91
N GLN A 423 0.12 -13.14 -28.37
CA GLN A 423 0.29 -14.05 -27.24
C GLN A 423 -0.09 -13.37 -25.93
N SER A 424 0.46 -12.17 -25.68
CA SER A 424 0.18 -11.40 -24.46
C SER A 424 -1.30 -11.07 -24.29
N TRP A 425 -2.05 -10.92 -25.40
CA TRP A 425 -3.51 -10.73 -25.34
C TRP A 425 -4.24 -11.97 -24.85
N HIS A 426 -3.91 -13.16 -25.33
CA HIS A 426 -4.64 -14.36 -24.91
C HIS A 426 -4.25 -14.82 -23.53
N ASP A 427 -2.98 -14.70 -23.15
CA ASP A 427 -2.56 -14.95 -21.76
C ASP A 427 -3.31 -14.02 -20.80
N TYR A 428 -3.41 -12.73 -21.17
CA TYR A 428 -4.21 -11.76 -20.43
C TYR A 428 -5.68 -12.18 -20.30
N TRP A 429 -6.31 -12.60 -21.39
CA TRP A 429 -7.71 -13.02 -21.40
C TRP A 429 -7.97 -14.33 -20.69
N GLU A 430 -7.03 -15.26 -20.75
CA GLU A 430 -7.08 -16.49 -19.97
C GLU A 430 -7.09 -16.12 -18.48
N GLN A 431 -6.21 -15.25 -18.01
CA GLN A 431 -6.20 -14.84 -16.61
C GLN A 431 -7.47 -14.07 -16.19
N VAL A 432 -7.93 -13.12 -17.03
CA VAL A 432 -9.14 -12.33 -16.73
C VAL A 432 -10.41 -13.19 -16.73
N LEU A 433 -10.47 -14.26 -17.53
CA LEU A 433 -11.70 -15.07 -17.66
C LEU A 433 -11.65 -16.42 -16.92
N ASN A 434 -10.46 -16.92 -16.52
CA ASN A 434 -10.29 -18.24 -15.92
C ASN A 434 -10.42 -18.18 -14.38
N GLY A 435 -11.33 -18.99 -13.85
CA GLY A 435 -11.33 -19.42 -12.45
C GLY A 435 -12.17 -18.55 -11.53
N ASP A 436 -11.53 -17.62 -10.81
CA ASP A 436 -12.13 -17.02 -9.61
C ASP A 436 -12.82 -15.67 -9.91
N PHE A 437 -12.32 -14.96 -10.92
CA PHE A 437 -12.77 -13.61 -11.25
C PHE A 437 -14.16 -13.58 -11.89
N MET A 438 -14.46 -14.53 -12.76
CA MET A 438 -15.75 -14.66 -13.44
C MET A 438 -16.66 -15.72 -12.83
N GLU A 439 -16.25 -16.34 -11.72
CA GLU A 439 -17.00 -17.41 -11.07
C GLU A 439 -18.42 -16.97 -10.74
N GLY A 440 -19.41 -17.78 -11.14
CA GLY A 440 -20.84 -17.50 -10.97
C GLY A 440 -21.46 -16.59 -12.03
N PHE A 441 -20.68 -15.81 -12.80
CA PHE A 441 -21.27 -15.05 -13.90
C PHE A 441 -21.64 -15.95 -15.07
N TYR A 442 -22.89 -16.40 -15.11
CA TYR A 442 -23.42 -17.11 -16.26
C TYR A 442 -23.77 -16.13 -17.37
N MET A 443 -23.16 -16.36 -18.53
CA MET A 443 -23.63 -15.72 -19.74
C MET A 443 -25.07 -16.17 -20.04
N GLN A 444 -25.92 -15.21 -20.42
CA GLN A 444 -27.20 -15.57 -21.04
C GLN A 444 -26.94 -16.32 -22.35
N MET A 445 -27.94 -17.08 -22.81
CA MET A 445 -27.87 -17.84 -24.07
C MET A 445 -27.24 -17.00 -25.19
N PRO A 446 -26.07 -17.40 -25.74
CA PRO A 446 -25.36 -16.61 -26.73
C PRO A 446 -26.20 -16.43 -27.99
N THR A 447 -26.14 -15.24 -28.59
CA THR A 447 -26.83 -14.96 -29.86
C THR A 447 -26.29 -15.87 -30.97
N GLN A 448 -27.02 -15.99 -32.07
CA GLN A 448 -26.55 -16.76 -33.22
C GLN A 448 -25.23 -16.21 -33.78
N THR A 449 -25.06 -14.89 -33.76
CA THR A 449 -23.82 -14.21 -34.16
C THR A 449 -22.68 -14.58 -33.23
N THR A 450 -22.87 -14.48 -31.91
CA THR A 450 -21.87 -14.85 -30.91
C THR A 450 -21.44 -16.31 -31.07
N ARG A 451 -22.38 -17.24 -31.29
CA ARG A 451 -22.08 -18.67 -31.51
C ARG A 451 -21.26 -18.91 -32.78
N THR A 452 -21.62 -18.23 -33.87
CA THR A 452 -20.88 -18.32 -35.14
C THR A 452 -19.45 -17.79 -34.94
N LEU A 453 -19.29 -16.62 -34.33
CA LEU A 453 -17.99 -16.03 -34.04
C LEU A 453 -17.14 -16.94 -33.15
N ARG A 454 -17.72 -17.45 -32.06
CA ARG A 454 -17.08 -18.42 -31.16
C ARG A 454 -16.54 -19.63 -31.92
N ASN A 455 -17.38 -20.28 -32.73
CA ASN A 455 -16.99 -21.49 -33.45
C ASN A 455 -15.86 -21.21 -34.45
N GLU A 456 -15.91 -20.06 -35.13
CA GLU A 456 -14.85 -19.64 -36.05
C GLU A 456 -13.54 -19.29 -35.34
N LEU A 457 -13.60 -18.65 -34.16
CA LEU A 457 -12.42 -18.41 -33.31
C LEU A 457 -11.79 -19.74 -32.86
N LYS A 458 -12.60 -20.66 -32.34
CA LYS A 458 -12.16 -22.02 -31.94
C LYS A 458 -11.50 -22.77 -33.10
N ARG A 459 -12.15 -22.78 -34.26
CA ARG A 459 -11.64 -23.42 -35.48
C ARG A 459 -10.31 -22.81 -35.92
N THR A 460 -10.17 -21.48 -35.82
CA THR A 460 -8.94 -20.78 -36.16
C THR A 460 -7.80 -21.13 -35.19
N ASN A 461 -8.10 -21.29 -33.90
CA ASN A 461 -7.15 -21.74 -32.88
C ASN A 461 -6.64 -23.18 -33.16
N SER A 462 -7.54 -24.11 -33.49
CA SER A 462 -7.22 -25.54 -33.65
C SER A 462 -6.46 -25.92 -34.94
N ILE A 463 -6.41 -25.04 -35.94
CA ILE A 463 -5.89 -25.39 -37.28
C ILE A 463 -4.38 -25.10 -37.41
N ALA A 464 -3.77 -24.41 -36.45
CA ALA A 464 -2.68 -23.53 -36.83
C ALA A 464 -1.33 -23.83 -36.15
N GLN A 465 -0.38 -24.28 -36.97
CA GLN A 465 1.04 -23.90 -36.87
C GLN A 465 1.24 -22.35 -36.89
N ASP A 466 0.17 -21.61 -37.23
CA ASP A 466 0.00 -20.15 -37.20
C ASP A 466 -1.08 -19.70 -36.19
N SER A 467 -1.23 -20.39 -35.04
CA SER A 467 -2.25 -19.99 -34.05
C SER A 467 -2.05 -18.54 -33.65
N CYS A 468 -3.08 -17.90 -33.12
CA CYS A 468 -2.90 -16.54 -32.60
C CYS A 468 -1.92 -16.45 -31.43
N CYS A 469 -1.44 -17.60 -30.94
CA CYS A 469 -0.60 -17.76 -29.76
C CYS A 469 0.73 -18.50 -30.02
N GLY A 470 0.96 -19.04 -31.22
CA GLY A 470 2.10 -19.95 -31.46
C GLY A 470 1.98 -21.32 -30.74
N SER A 471 0.98 -21.52 -29.88
CA SER A 471 0.52 -22.77 -29.26
C SER A 471 -1.01 -22.90 -29.37
N GLU A 472 -1.55 -24.11 -29.20
CA GLU A 472 -3.00 -24.31 -29.10
C GLU A 472 -3.49 -23.82 -27.72
N LEU A 473 -4.43 -22.87 -27.69
CA LEU A 473 -5.11 -22.49 -26.44
C LEU A 473 -6.14 -23.57 -26.07
N GLU A 474 -6.06 -24.10 -24.84
CA GLU A 474 -7.02 -25.07 -24.31
C GLU A 474 -8.13 -24.39 -23.49
N TRP A 475 -8.82 -23.41 -24.06
CA TRP A 475 -9.98 -22.79 -23.41
C TRP A 475 -11.23 -23.66 -23.53
N ASP A 476 -12.02 -23.72 -22.46
CA ASP A 476 -13.34 -24.35 -22.47
C ASP A 476 -14.36 -23.58 -23.35
N ASP A 477 -15.52 -24.20 -23.59
CA ASP A 477 -16.56 -23.63 -24.44
C ASP A 477 -17.13 -22.32 -23.89
N ASP A 478 -17.14 -22.15 -22.57
CA ASP A 478 -17.72 -20.99 -21.90
C ASP A 478 -16.80 -19.78 -22.01
N LEU A 479 -15.49 -19.96 -21.84
CA LEU A 479 -14.44 -18.96 -22.08
C LEU A 479 -14.48 -18.46 -23.53
N TRP A 480 -14.52 -19.37 -24.51
CA TRP A 480 -14.66 -18.99 -25.91
C TRP A 480 -15.95 -18.20 -26.18
N THR A 481 -17.04 -18.59 -25.51
CA THR A 481 -18.34 -17.90 -25.64
C THR A 481 -18.27 -16.49 -25.07
N ASN A 482 -17.69 -16.33 -23.87
CA ASN A 482 -17.50 -15.04 -23.20
C ASN A 482 -16.62 -14.12 -24.03
N TYR A 483 -15.47 -14.60 -24.52
CA TYR A 483 -14.56 -13.84 -25.36
C TYR A 483 -15.22 -13.35 -26.65
N ALA A 484 -15.99 -14.21 -27.33
CA ALA A 484 -16.74 -13.84 -28.53
C ALA A 484 -17.81 -12.76 -28.24
N ALA A 485 -18.56 -12.89 -27.14
CA ALA A 485 -19.60 -11.94 -26.76
C ALA A 485 -19.03 -10.55 -26.42
N ILE A 486 -17.92 -10.52 -25.67
CA ILE A 486 -17.21 -9.28 -25.34
C ILE A 486 -16.70 -8.62 -26.62
N MET A 487 -16.07 -9.40 -27.50
CA MET A 487 -15.56 -8.88 -28.78
C MET A 487 -16.69 -8.30 -29.63
N GLU A 488 -17.79 -9.02 -29.81
CA GLU A 488 -18.96 -8.55 -30.56
C GLU A 488 -19.47 -7.21 -30.01
N PHE A 489 -19.64 -7.13 -28.68
CA PHE A 489 -20.11 -5.91 -28.03
C PHE A 489 -19.13 -4.75 -28.21
N VAL A 490 -17.86 -4.93 -27.85
CA VAL A 490 -16.82 -3.89 -27.95
C VAL A 490 -16.75 -3.34 -29.36
N LYS A 491 -16.72 -4.21 -30.38
CA LYS A 491 -16.61 -3.77 -31.78
C LYS A 491 -17.84 -3.04 -32.28
N SER A 492 -19.02 -3.39 -31.78
CA SER A 492 -20.27 -2.69 -32.13
C SER A 492 -20.36 -1.30 -31.50
N ARG A 493 -19.73 -1.08 -30.33
CA ARG A 493 -19.86 0.16 -29.56
C ARG A 493 -18.66 1.08 -29.68
N ILE A 494 -17.48 0.54 -29.96
CA ILE A 494 -16.21 1.26 -29.95
C ILE A 494 -15.51 0.96 -31.29
N PRO A 495 -15.88 1.69 -32.36
CA PRO A 495 -15.37 1.42 -33.70
C PRO A 495 -13.92 1.89 -33.90
N ASP A 496 -13.36 2.61 -32.93
CA ASP A 496 -12.02 3.17 -33.05
C ASP A 496 -10.96 2.05 -33.19
N PRO A 497 -10.04 2.16 -34.16
CA PRO A 497 -9.05 1.12 -34.45
C PRO A 497 -8.04 0.87 -33.32
N GLN A 498 -7.95 1.73 -32.31
CA GLN A 498 -7.07 1.51 -31.15
C GLN A 498 -7.56 0.34 -30.27
N PHE A 499 -8.85 0.02 -30.28
CA PHE A 499 -9.43 -1.07 -29.47
C PHE A 499 -9.54 -2.38 -30.25
N LYS A 500 -8.57 -2.63 -31.14
CA LYS A 500 -8.58 -3.79 -32.04
C LYS A 500 -8.47 -5.13 -31.32
N GLY A 501 -7.81 -5.18 -30.17
CA GLY A 501 -7.44 -6.42 -29.49
C GLY A 501 -6.51 -7.28 -30.37
N CYS A 502 -6.57 -8.60 -30.22
CA CYS A 502 -5.75 -9.49 -31.04
C CYS A 502 -6.03 -9.29 -32.56
N PRO A 503 -5.01 -8.95 -33.38
CA PRO A 503 -5.17 -8.71 -34.82
C PRO A 503 -5.75 -9.90 -35.57
N LYS A 504 -5.35 -11.13 -35.22
CA LYS A 504 -5.84 -12.35 -35.86
C LYS A 504 -7.32 -12.61 -35.54
N CYS A 505 -7.72 -12.46 -34.28
CA CYS A 505 -9.13 -12.56 -33.89
C CYS A 505 -9.98 -11.46 -34.53
N HIS A 506 -9.42 -10.25 -34.68
CA HIS A 506 -10.11 -9.16 -35.36
C HIS A 506 -10.41 -9.47 -36.84
N VAL A 507 -9.50 -10.16 -37.55
CA VAL A 507 -9.77 -10.63 -38.93
C VAL A 507 -10.91 -11.66 -38.96
N VAL A 508 -10.96 -12.57 -37.99
CA VAL A 508 -12.08 -13.52 -37.85
C VAL A 508 -13.38 -12.79 -37.62
N TYR A 509 -13.39 -11.80 -36.71
CA TYR A 509 -14.55 -10.95 -36.47
C TYR A 509 -15.06 -10.28 -37.75
N LEU A 510 -14.19 -9.60 -38.50
CA LEU A 510 -14.59 -8.94 -39.76
C LEU A 510 -15.21 -9.93 -40.74
N ARG A 511 -14.61 -11.12 -40.91
CA ARG A 511 -15.15 -12.17 -41.80
C ARG A 511 -16.56 -12.61 -41.41
N VAL A 512 -16.83 -12.77 -40.12
CA VAL A 512 -18.14 -13.19 -39.61
C VAL A 512 -19.17 -12.07 -39.77
N MET A 513 -18.77 -10.82 -39.51
CA MET A 513 -19.68 -9.67 -39.62
C MET A 513 -19.96 -9.24 -41.06
N ASP A 514 -19.03 -9.45 -41.98
CA ASP A 514 -19.20 -9.16 -43.41
C ASP A 514 -20.02 -10.24 -44.14
N ASN A 515 -20.20 -11.42 -43.52
CA ASN A 515 -21.03 -12.52 -44.02
C ASN A 515 -22.08 -12.95 -43.00
N PRO A 516 -23.05 -12.08 -42.63
CA PRO A 516 -24.09 -12.45 -41.69
C PRO A 516 -24.89 -13.63 -42.27
N ILE A 517 -24.96 -14.73 -41.53
CA ILE A 517 -25.78 -15.89 -41.90
C ILE A 517 -27.23 -15.38 -42.05
N PRO A 518 -27.93 -15.67 -43.16
CA PRO A 518 -29.31 -15.25 -43.34
C PRO A 518 -30.15 -15.74 -42.16
N SER A 519 -30.81 -14.82 -41.47
CA SER A 519 -31.74 -15.15 -40.40
C SER A 519 -32.86 -16.02 -40.96
N SER A 520 -32.87 -17.29 -40.57
CA SER A 520 -33.90 -18.28 -40.91
C SER A 520 -35.20 -18.01 -40.19
#